data_AF-A0A537IRN2-F1
#
_entry.id   AF-A0A537IRN2-F1
#
_cell.length_a   1.000
_cell.length_b   1.000
_cell.length_c   1.000
_cell.angle_alpha   90.00
_cell.angle_beta   90.00
_cell.angle_gamma   90.00
#
_symmetry.space_group_name_H-M   'P 1'
#
loop_
_entity.id
_entity.type
_entity.pdbx_description
1 polymer ?
#
loop_
_entity_poly.entity_id
_entity_poly.type
_entity_poly.pdbx_seq_one_letter_code
_entity_poly.pdbx_strand_id
1 'polypeptide(L)'
;MAGTATNAARVATVLVGLALITLGISIQAGGTEPPIPELARWESQMLSFGQVHCASVTQLLSLEQLFWAIEYDAGRVYYQIADYTGDPFWSTCGQLAEAVYRDQYVLPINGGAAGHVNYTTGLRMDYRHTGQVASQQAAVLLSQNAAYAKDGTPLEWTRSADFSREVAFAVLSYINAEALGEPPRQRRVDLVTQAYDHMDQWFVRFAWPGPWEQNPVETNRLAPFMVGLTAHTLIRDWEQTGDPRLIPALRRAADWLWSNAWIPSAEAMWYEFPDQEQLCCQASGAAPDLNLLIAPIYAFLYRQTGEMQYRDRGDQIFAGGVRNAWLGGAKQFDQNYWWSFDYVRWRLGP
;
A
#
# COMPACT_ATOMS: atom_id res chain seq x y z
N MET A 1 -87.82 -52.87 8.40
CA MET A 1 -87.43 -53.94 9.35
C MET A 1 -85.92 -53.86 9.57
N ALA A 2 -85.39 -54.46 10.63
CA ALA A 2 -83.98 -54.29 11.04
C ALA A 2 -82.97 -55.04 10.15
N GLY A 3 -81.69 -54.62 10.17
CA GLY A 3 -80.63 -55.24 9.39
C GLY A 3 -79.29 -54.48 9.40
N THR A 4 -78.58 -54.49 10.53
CA THR A 4 -77.13 -54.20 10.62
C THR A 4 -76.34 -55.44 10.16
N ALA A 5 -75.05 -55.42 9.77
CA ALA A 5 -74.08 -54.38 9.37
C ALA A 5 -73.02 -55.13 8.45
N THR A 6 -71.75 -54.78 8.19
CA THR A 6 -70.77 -53.81 8.73
C THR A 6 -69.62 -53.66 7.69
N ASN A 7 -68.96 -52.50 7.58
CA ASN A 7 -67.48 -52.37 7.66
C ASN A 7 -66.97 -50.93 7.42
N ALA A 8 -65.79 -50.63 7.98
CA ALA A 8 -65.21 -49.28 8.01
C ALA A 8 -64.39 -48.94 6.76
N ALA A 9 -64.39 -47.65 6.39
CA ALA A 9 -63.56 -47.13 5.31
C ALA A 9 -62.07 -47.04 5.72
N ARG A 10 -61.17 -47.24 4.75
CA ARG A 10 -59.77 -46.83 4.82
C ARG A 10 -59.51 -45.80 3.73
N VAL A 11 -59.21 -44.57 4.12
CA VAL A 11 -58.63 -43.55 3.25
C VAL A 11 -57.20 -43.32 3.72
N ALA A 12 -56.23 -43.42 2.83
CA ALA A 12 -54.82 -43.27 3.16
C ALA A 12 -54.38 -41.81 3.04
N THR A 13 -54.00 -41.19 4.16
CA THR A 13 -53.43 -39.84 4.16
C THR A 13 -51.97 -39.88 3.69
N VAL A 14 -51.66 -39.21 2.58
CA VAL A 14 -50.27 -39.01 2.15
C VAL A 14 -49.68 -37.84 2.93
N LEU A 15 -48.73 -38.12 3.82
CA LEU A 15 -47.93 -37.11 4.52
C LEU A 15 -46.74 -36.72 3.65
N VAL A 16 -46.74 -35.49 3.13
CA VAL A 16 -45.55 -34.87 2.52
C VAL A 16 -44.67 -34.31 3.64
N GLY A 17 -43.57 -34.99 3.95
CA GLY A 17 -42.60 -34.50 4.92
C GLY A 17 -41.75 -33.37 4.34
N LEU A 18 -41.71 -32.21 5.00
CA LEU A 18 -40.70 -31.19 4.70
C LEU A 18 -39.34 -31.68 5.20
N ALA A 19 -38.41 -31.91 4.27
CA ALA A 19 -37.01 -32.10 4.62
C ALA A 19 -36.39 -30.74 4.98
N LEU A 20 -36.21 -30.48 6.28
CA LEU A 20 -35.42 -29.35 6.76
C LEU A 20 -33.95 -29.55 6.38
N ILE A 21 -33.52 -28.94 5.28
CA ILE A 21 -32.10 -28.84 4.93
C ILE A 21 -31.45 -27.87 5.92
N THR A 22 -30.93 -28.41 7.01
CA THR A 22 -30.04 -27.68 7.92
C THR A 22 -28.73 -27.41 7.19
N LEU A 23 -28.63 -26.25 6.55
CA LEU A 23 -27.35 -25.70 6.13
C LEU A 23 -26.45 -25.59 7.36
N GLY A 24 -25.45 -26.46 7.43
CA GLY A 24 -24.46 -26.46 8.50
C GLY A 24 -23.59 -25.22 8.39
N ILE A 25 -24.03 -24.12 9.01
CA ILE A 25 -23.17 -22.98 9.28
C ILE A 25 -22.14 -23.47 10.30
N SER A 26 -21.00 -23.93 9.80
CA SER A 26 -19.81 -24.19 10.59
C SER A 26 -19.32 -22.86 11.15
N ILE A 27 -19.90 -22.45 12.28
CA ILE A 27 -19.31 -21.42 13.14
C ILE A 27 -17.97 -22.00 13.59
N GLN A 28 -16.89 -21.59 12.91
CA GLN A 28 -15.55 -21.88 13.40
C GLN A 28 -15.44 -21.25 14.78
N ALA A 29 -15.20 -22.09 15.80
CA ALA A 29 -14.99 -21.60 17.15
C ALA A 29 -13.85 -20.58 17.13
N GLY A 30 -14.03 -19.47 17.85
CA GLY A 30 -13.11 -18.34 17.82
C GLY A 30 -11.74 -18.70 18.37
N GLY A 31 -10.86 -19.22 17.51
CA GLY A 31 -9.43 -19.20 17.74
C GLY A 31 -8.98 -17.75 17.83
N THR A 32 -8.20 -17.43 18.86
CA THR A 32 -7.54 -16.13 18.94
C THR A 32 -6.62 -15.99 17.73
N GLU A 33 -6.89 -14.97 16.92
CA GLU A 33 -6.04 -14.58 15.78
C GLU A 33 -4.57 -14.51 16.23
N PRO A 34 -3.61 -15.12 15.51
CA PRO A 34 -2.22 -15.12 15.93
C PRO A 34 -1.68 -13.68 15.96
N PRO A 35 -0.88 -13.33 16.99
CA PRO A 35 -0.29 -11.99 17.09
C PRO A 35 0.65 -11.75 15.90
N ILE A 36 0.74 -10.49 15.49
CA ILE A 36 1.67 -10.06 14.45
C ILE A 36 3.10 -10.43 14.89
N PRO A 37 3.84 -11.23 14.11
CA PRO A 37 5.21 -11.60 14.45
C PRO A 37 6.11 -10.36 14.43
N GLU A 38 7.11 -10.33 15.30
CA GLU A 38 8.07 -9.23 15.44
C GLU A 38 7.47 -7.85 15.81
N LEU A 39 6.16 -7.73 16.12
CA LEU A 39 5.52 -6.43 16.41
C LEU A 39 6.27 -5.59 17.46
N ALA A 40 6.61 -6.18 18.61
CA ALA A 40 7.38 -5.49 19.66
C ALA A 40 8.80 -5.08 19.23
N ARG A 41 9.37 -5.77 18.22
CA ARG A 41 10.65 -5.38 17.60
C ARG A 41 10.44 -4.22 16.62
N TRP A 42 9.38 -4.25 15.81
CA TRP A 42 8.98 -3.16 14.92
C TRP A 42 8.71 -1.87 15.72
N GLU A 43 8.02 -1.95 16.86
CA GLU A 43 7.79 -0.83 17.79
C GLU A 43 9.12 -0.31 18.39
N SER A 44 10.00 -1.21 18.83
CA SER A 44 11.31 -0.84 19.40
C SER A 44 12.23 -0.18 18.35
N GLN A 45 12.25 -0.69 17.12
CA GLN A 45 12.99 -0.12 16.00
C GLN A 45 12.42 1.24 15.55
N MET A 46 11.09 1.38 15.52
CA MET A 46 10.38 2.62 15.18
C MET A 46 10.86 3.78 16.05
N LEU A 47 10.88 3.55 17.37
CA LEU A 47 11.27 4.56 18.35
C LEU A 47 12.79 4.81 18.34
N SER A 48 13.61 3.76 18.30
CA SER A 48 15.07 3.90 18.39
C SER A 48 15.71 4.50 17.14
N PHE A 49 15.39 3.98 15.95
CA PHE A 49 15.90 4.55 14.69
C PHE A 49 15.24 5.90 14.37
N GLY A 50 13.94 6.05 14.67
CA GLY A 50 13.24 7.32 14.49
C GLY A 50 13.84 8.47 15.31
N GLN A 51 14.31 8.21 16.54
CA GLN A 51 15.01 9.20 17.35
C GLN A 51 16.36 9.60 16.75
N VAL A 52 17.12 8.65 16.21
CA VAL A 52 18.40 8.92 15.51
C VAL A 52 18.17 9.76 14.25
N HIS A 53 17.19 9.38 13.42
CA HIS A 53 16.93 10.09 12.17
C HIS A 53 16.34 11.49 12.41
N CYS A 54 15.39 11.63 13.34
CA CYS A 54 14.84 12.93 13.74
C CYS A 54 15.91 13.89 14.27
N ALA A 55 16.93 13.38 14.98
CA ALA A 55 18.06 14.18 15.44
C ALA A 55 19.03 14.62 14.31
N SER A 56 18.96 14.00 13.13
CA SER A 56 19.76 14.39 11.95
C SER A 56 19.02 15.36 11.01
N VAL A 57 17.68 15.38 11.05
CA VAL A 57 16.85 16.39 10.37
C VAL A 57 17.04 17.75 11.05
N THR A 58 17.92 18.56 10.47
CA THR A 58 18.28 19.89 10.98
C THR A 58 17.92 20.99 9.98
N GLN A 59 17.76 22.23 10.47
CA GLN A 59 17.07 23.30 9.74
C GLN A 59 17.75 23.79 8.44
N LEU A 60 18.98 23.37 8.13
CA LEU A 60 19.65 23.66 6.86
C LEU A 60 20.43 22.42 6.42
N LEU A 61 19.96 21.78 5.34
CA LEU A 61 20.62 20.65 4.69
C LEU A 61 21.12 21.08 3.31
N SER A 62 22.20 20.47 2.81
CA SER A 62 22.52 20.54 1.38
C SER A 62 21.41 19.88 0.56
N LEU A 63 21.27 20.17 -0.74
CA LEU A 63 20.26 19.51 -1.58
C LEU A 63 20.41 17.98 -1.58
N GLU A 64 21.64 17.46 -1.49
CA GLU A 64 21.91 16.03 -1.37
C GLU A 64 21.45 15.48 0.00
N GLN A 65 21.81 16.14 1.09
CA GLN A 65 21.37 15.76 2.45
C GLN A 65 19.85 15.84 2.59
N LEU A 66 19.22 16.84 1.97
CA LEU A 66 17.78 17.02 1.88
C LEU A 66 17.14 15.82 1.19
N PHE A 67 17.62 15.39 0.01
CA PHE A 67 17.08 14.21 -0.69
C PHE A 67 17.11 12.96 0.20
N TRP A 68 18.22 12.71 0.90
CA TRP A 68 18.33 11.55 1.81
C TRP A 68 17.45 11.65 3.06
N ALA A 69 17.09 12.86 3.51
CA ALA A 69 16.29 13.11 4.71
C ALA A 69 14.77 13.26 4.46
N ILE A 70 14.32 13.24 3.20
CA ILE A 70 12.89 13.31 2.82
C ILE A 70 12.39 12.08 2.05
N GLU A 71 13.28 11.18 1.64
CA GLU A 71 12.90 10.10 0.72
C GLU A 71 11.86 9.18 1.37
N TYR A 72 10.77 8.90 0.64
CA TYR A 72 9.58 8.21 1.16
C TYR A 72 8.80 8.97 2.25
N ASP A 73 8.66 10.30 2.12
CA ASP A 73 7.67 11.09 2.90
C ASP A 73 7.93 10.99 4.42
N ALA A 74 9.15 11.34 4.86
CA ALA A 74 9.58 11.27 6.26
C ALA A 74 8.65 12.03 7.23
N GLY A 75 8.01 13.12 6.77
CA GLY A 75 6.96 13.81 7.52
C GLY A 75 5.77 12.89 7.83
N ARG A 76 5.24 12.16 6.84
CA ARG A 76 4.22 11.11 7.06
C ARG A 76 4.69 10.09 8.08
N VAL A 77 5.94 9.64 8.00
CA VAL A 77 6.50 8.62 8.91
C VAL A 77 6.42 9.12 10.35
N TYR A 78 7.00 10.29 10.67
CA TYR A 78 6.94 10.83 12.02
C TYR A 78 5.52 11.14 12.51
N TYR A 79 4.62 11.61 11.64
CA TYR A 79 3.21 11.81 12.03
C TYR A 79 2.48 10.50 12.33
N GLN A 80 2.73 9.42 11.60
CA GLN A 80 2.17 8.10 11.92
C GLN A 80 2.74 7.54 13.24
N ILE A 81 4.01 7.82 13.57
CA ILE A 81 4.56 7.49 14.90
C ILE A 81 3.87 8.32 16.00
N ALA A 82 3.59 9.60 15.76
CA ALA A 82 2.84 10.44 16.69
C ALA A 82 1.41 9.91 16.93
N ASP A 83 0.69 9.54 15.87
CA ASP A 83 -0.65 8.95 15.95
C ASP A 83 -0.65 7.61 16.69
N TYR A 84 0.38 6.77 16.49
CA TYR A 84 0.49 5.46 17.13
C TYR A 84 0.87 5.53 18.61
N THR A 85 1.72 6.48 18.99
CA THR A 85 2.30 6.57 20.35
C THR A 85 1.59 7.57 21.26
N GLY A 86 0.95 8.58 20.70
CA GLY A 86 0.44 9.75 21.43
C GLY A 86 1.53 10.71 21.93
N ASP A 87 2.80 10.50 21.59
CA ASP A 87 3.92 11.33 22.06
C ASP A 87 4.16 12.53 21.11
N PRO A 88 4.02 13.79 21.60
CA PRO A 88 4.20 14.99 20.79
C PRO A 88 5.64 15.24 20.33
N PHE A 89 6.65 14.51 20.84
CA PHE A 89 8.00 14.50 20.27
C PHE A 89 7.96 14.19 18.77
N TRP A 90 7.17 13.19 18.36
CA TRP A 90 7.07 12.76 16.96
C TRP A 90 6.35 13.78 16.07
N SER A 91 5.36 14.50 16.60
CA SER A 91 4.76 15.65 15.90
C SER A 91 5.75 16.81 15.72
N THR A 92 6.81 16.87 16.53
CA THR A 92 7.91 17.85 16.36
C THR A 92 8.88 17.36 15.27
N CYS A 93 9.22 16.07 15.24
CA CYS A 93 9.99 15.46 14.15
C CYS A 93 9.29 15.62 12.78
N GLY A 94 7.96 15.45 12.74
CA GLY A 94 7.15 15.70 11.54
C GLY A 94 7.27 17.14 11.03
N GLN A 95 7.10 18.14 11.90
CA GLN A 95 7.28 19.56 11.55
C GLN A 95 8.69 19.88 11.03
N LEU A 96 9.73 19.23 11.56
CA LEU A 96 11.11 19.43 11.10
C LEU A 96 11.35 18.84 9.72
N ALA A 97 10.88 17.61 9.46
CA ALA A 97 10.97 16.97 8.16
C ALA A 97 10.16 17.74 7.09
N GLU A 98 8.96 18.21 7.46
CA GLU A 98 8.13 19.01 6.57
C GLU A 98 8.71 20.41 6.34
N ALA A 99 9.29 21.09 7.33
CA ALA A 99 9.98 22.37 7.09
C ALA A 99 11.14 22.22 6.08
N VAL A 100 11.89 21.11 6.13
CA VAL A 100 12.92 20.80 5.12
C VAL A 100 12.29 20.60 3.74
N TYR A 101 11.31 19.70 3.61
CA TYR A 101 10.71 19.37 2.31
C TYR A 101 9.93 20.56 1.71
N ARG A 102 9.04 21.16 2.49
CA ARG A 102 8.16 22.26 2.12
C ARG A 102 8.94 23.52 1.78
N ASP A 103 9.76 24.03 2.71
CA ASP A 103 10.29 25.39 2.62
C ASP A 103 11.59 25.46 1.82
N GLN A 104 12.35 24.37 1.72
CA GLN A 104 13.64 24.33 1.00
C GLN A 104 13.52 23.68 -0.38
N TYR A 105 12.50 22.85 -0.64
CA TYR A 105 12.28 22.20 -1.93
C TYR A 105 10.95 22.61 -2.59
N VAL A 106 9.79 22.28 -2.00
CA VAL A 106 8.47 22.40 -2.67
C VAL A 106 8.07 23.84 -2.99
N LEU A 107 8.10 24.74 -2.01
CA LEU A 107 7.69 26.14 -2.19
C LEU A 107 8.65 26.93 -3.11
N PRO A 108 10.00 26.83 -2.99
CA PRO A 108 10.92 27.48 -3.91
C PRO A 108 10.75 27.09 -5.39
N ILE A 109 10.31 25.86 -5.69
CA ILE A 109 10.05 25.39 -7.06
C ILE A 109 8.56 25.47 -7.45
N ASN A 110 7.72 26.12 -6.64
CA ASN A 110 6.27 26.26 -6.84
C ASN A 110 5.55 24.93 -7.13
N GLY A 111 5.91 23.87 -6.39
CA GLY A 111 5.35 22.52 -6.57
C GLY A 111 5.88 21.75 -7.80
N GLY A 112 6.82 22.29 -8.57
CA GLY A 112 7.47 21.65 -9.73
C GLY A 112 8.40 20.46 -9.41
N ALA A 113 8.03 19.62 -8.44
CA ALA A 113 8.80 18.46 -7.99
C ALA A 113 8.90 17.36 -9.07
N ALA A 114 9.96 16.55 -8.98
CA ALA A 114 10.06 15.32 -9.77
C ALA A 114 9.06 14.27 -9.26
N GLY A 115 8.49 13.46 -10.16
CA GLY A 115 7.35 12.58 -9.84
C GLY A 115 7.64 11.54 -8.74
N HIS A 116 8.90 11.11 -8.59
CA HIS A 116 9.34 10.18 -7.54
C HIS A 116 9.52 10.82 -6.16
N VAL A 117 9.40 12.14 -6.05
CA VAL A 117 9.38 12.90 -4.79
C VAL A 117 8.13 13.80 -4.71
N ASN A 118 7.01 13.38 -5.31
CA ASN A 118 5.69 13.99 -5.15
C ASN A 118 5.02 13.51 -3.85
N TYR A 119 5.67 13.80 -2.72
CA TYR A 119 5.21 13.44 -1.38
C TYR A 119 4.17 14.45 -0.90
N THR A 120 3.02 13.98 -0.43
CA THR A 120 1.90 14.86 -0.05
C THR A 120 1.14 14.37 1.18
N THR A 121 1.51 13.21 1.73
CA THR A 121 0.77 12.62 2.86
C THR A 121 1.21 13.26 4.16
N GLY A 122 2.52 13.47 4.34
CA GLY A 122 3.10 14.21 5.46
C GLY A 122 2.63 15.66 5.49
N LEU A 123 2.80 16.44 4.42
CA LEU A 123 2.26 17.81 4.28
C LEU A 123 0.77 17.94 4.67
N ARG A 124 -0.06 16.96 4.31
CA ARG A 124 -1.48 16.91 4.68
C ARG A 124 -1.67 16.57 6.17
N MET A 125 -0.83 15.71 6.75
CA MET A 125 -0.85 15.41 8.19
C MET A 125 -0.34 16.60 9.02
N ASP A 126 0.75 17.26 8.61
CA ASP A 126 1.24 18.49 9.22
C ASP A 126 0.15 19.57 9.33
N TYR A 127 -0.56 19.85 8.23
CA TYR A 127 -1.70 20.77 8.27
C TYR A 127 -2.80 20.34 9.26
N ARG A 128 -3.10 19.03 9.35
CA ARG A 128 -4.11 18.49 10.29
C ARG A 128 -3.69 18.58 11.75
N HIS A 129 -2.41 18.39 12.05
CA HIS A 129 -1.88 18.42 13.42
C HIS A 129 -1.59 19.85 13.91
N THR A 130 -1.27 20.78 13.00
CA THR A 130 -0.73 22.11 13.36
C THR A 130 -1.56 23.30 12.86
N GLY A 131 -2.42 23.10 11.85
CA GLY A 131 -3.07 24.19 11.10
C GLY A 131 -2.14 24.97 10.16
N GLN A 132 -0.91 24.50 9.91
CA GLN A 132 0.10 25.22 9.13
C GLN A 132 -0.26 25.31 7.63
N VAL A 133 -0.92 26.41 7.26
CA VAL A 133 -1.44 26.68 5.91
C VAL A 133 -0.38 26.55 4.80
N ALA A 134 0.89 26.79 5.10
CA ALA A 134 1.99 26.57 4.15
C ALA A 134 2.07 25.10 3.66
N SER A 135 1.76 24.13 4.52
CA SER A 135 1.78 22.70 4.18
C SER A 135 0.58 22.29 3.34
N GLN A 136 -0.60 22.86 3.63
CA GLN A 136 -1.77 22.78 2.76
C GLN A 136 -1.46 23.34 1.36
N GLN A 137 -0.89 24.54 1.29
CA GLN A 137 -0.49 25.19 0.05
C GLN A 137 0.51 24.35 -0.74
N ALA A 138 1.52 23.77 -0.09
CA ALA A 138 2.53 22.93 -0.72
C ALA A 138 1.94 21.62 -1.27
N ALA A 139 1.05 20.95 -0.53
CA ALA A 139 0.37 19.74 -1.01
C ALA A 139 -0.51 20.03 -2.24
N VAL A 140 -1.24 21.15 -2.22
CA VAL A 140 -2.04 21.61 -3.36
C VAL A 140 -1.14 21.95 -4.56
N LEU A 141 -0.07 22.72 -4.36
CA LEU A 141 0.90 23.06 -5.40
C LEU A 141 1.53 21.83 -6.05
N LEU A 142 1.88 20.80 -5.27
CA LEU A 142 2.40 19.54 -5.79
C LEU A 142 1.37 18.82 -6.67
N SER A 143 0.12 18.71 -6.20
CA SER A 143 -0.96 18.11 -7.00
C SER A 143 -1.18 18.85 -8.33
N GLN A 144 -0.93 20.15 -8.38
CA GLN A 144 -1.10 20.98 -9.56
C GLN A 144 0.14 21.01 -10.46
N ASN A 145 1.36 20.95 -9.90
CA ASN A 145 2.60 21.30 -10.61
C ASN A 145 3.69 20.22 -10.71
N ALA A 146 3.61 19.14 -9.94
CA ALA A 146 4.63 18.09 -9.99
C ALA A 146 4.65 17.38 -11.35
N ALA A 147 5.75 16.69 -11.67
CA ALA A 147 5.86 15.93 -12.91
C ALA A 147 4.68 14.94 -13.04
N TYR A 148 4.06 14.92 -14.21
CA TYR A 148 2.86 14.13 -14.55
C TYR A 148 1.56 14.50 -13.81
N ALA A 149 1.58 15.43 -12.85
CA ALA A 149 0.41 15.87 -12.08
C ALA A 149 -0.38 17.02 -12.76
N LYS A 150 0.20 17.70 -13.75
CA LYS A 150 -0.45 18.77 -14.53
C LYS A 150 -1.53 18.21 -15.47
N ASP A 151 -2.71 18.85 -15.51
CA ASP A 151 -3.85 18.39 -16.32
C ASP A 151 -3.51 18.16 -17.80
N GLY A 152 -2.73 19.07 -18.40
CA GLY A 152 -2.28 18.99 -19.80
C GLY A 152 -1.10 18.05 -20.09
N THR A 153 -0.54 17.31 -19.13
CA THR A 153 0.54 16.36 -19.42
C THR A 153 0.00 15.11 -20.13
N PRO A 154 0.53 14.69 -21.29
CA PRO A 154 0.04 13.50 -22.00
C PRO A 154 0.11 12.24 -21.11
N LEU A 155 -1.02 11.52 -21.00
CA LEU A 155 -1.09 10.23 -20.28
C LEU A 155 -0.12 9.19 -20.85
N GLU A 156 0.17 9.31 -22.15
CA GLU A 156 1.12 8.47 -22.87
C GLU A 156 2.52 8.45 -22.25
N TRP A 157 2.97 9.56 -21.65
CA TRP A 157 4.32 9.68 -21.08
C TRP A 157 4.54 8.77 -19.86
N THR A 158 3.46 8.33 -19.21
CA THR A 158 3.50 7.40 -18.07
C THR A 158 2.84 6.06 -18.41
N ARG A 159 2.64 5.73 -19.69
CA ARG A 159 1.92 4.49 -20.10
C ARG A 159 2.60 3.25 -19.53
N SER A 160 3.92 3.15 -19.67
CA SER A 160 4.72 2.07 -19.07
C SER A 160 4.61 2.03 -17.55
N ALA A 161 4.50 0.82 -16.97
CA ALA A 161 4.61 0.56 -15.54
C ALA A 161 5.98 0.93 -14.93
N ASP A 162 6.99 1.24 -15.74
CA ASP A 162 8.24 1.88 -15.29
C ASP A 162 7.98 3.21 -14.54
N PHE A 163 6.85 3.88 -14.82
CA PHE A 163 6.39 5.11 -14.18
C PHE A 163 5.33 4.88 -13.07
N SER A 164 5.12 3.64 -12.60
CA SER A 164 4.00 3.36 -11.68
C SER A 164 4.09 4.09 -10.34
N ARG A 165 5.32 4.38 -9.87
CA ARG A 165 5.58 5.14 -8.64
C ARG A 165 5.17 6.60 -8.82
N GLU A 166 5.55 7.20 -9.94
CA GLU A 166 5.25 8.56 -10.33
C GLU A 166 3.74 8.75 -10.52
N VAL A 167 3.06 7.78 -11.15
CA VAL A 167 1.59 7.71 -11.26
C VAL A 167 0.95 7.54 -9.88
N ALA A 168 1.47 6.65 -9.03
CA ALA A 168 0.93 6.41 -7.70
C ALA A 168 1.03 7.64 -6.80
N PHE A 169 2.16 8.34 -6.81
CA PHE A 169 2.34 9.58 -6.05
C PHE A 169 1.50 10.72 -6.63
N ALA A 170 1.32 10.80 -7.96
CA ALA A 170 0.37 11.75 -8.57
C ALA A 170 -1.08 11.49 -8.12
N VAL A 171 -1.56 10.23 -8.12
CA VAL A 171 -2.90 9.89 -7.61
C VAL A 171 -3.05 10.23 -6.12
N LEU A 172 -2.07 9.90 -5.28
CA LEU A 172 -2.04 10.32 -3.88
C LEU A 172 -2.08 11.84 -3.72
N SER A 173 -1.41 12.61 -4.59
CA SER A 173 -1.42 14.07 -4.52
C SER A 173 -2.81 14.68 -4.76
N TYR A 174 -3.62 14.10 -5.64
CA TYR A 174 -5.03 14.52 -5.79
C TYR A 174 -5.88 14.11 -4.59
N ILE A 175 -5.77 12.85 -4.13
CA ILE A 175 -6.47 12.34 -2.94
C ILE A 175 -6.18 13.22 -1.70
N ASN A 176 -4.93 13.67 -1.55
CA ASN A 176 -4.49 14.53 -0.46
C ASN A 176 -4.96 15.98 -0.63
N ALA A 177 -4.97 16.53 -1.85
CA ALA A 177 -5.48 17.86 -2.15
C ALA A 177 -7.02 17.97 -1.99
N GLU A 178 -7.77 16.97 -2.45
CA GLU A 178 -9.23 16.86 -2.22
C GLU A 178 -9.53 16.79 -0.72
N ALA A 179 -8.74 16.00 0.03
CA ALA A 179 -8.81 15.93 1.49
C ALA A 179 -8.30 17.19 2.23
N LEU A 180 -7.95 18.25 1.50
CA LEU A 180 -7.60 19.60 1.96
C LEU A 180 -8.54 20.69 1.40
N GLY A 181 -9.56 20.31 0.62
CA GLY A 181 -10.62 21.21 0.12
C GLY A 181 -10.56 21.54 -1.37
N GLU A 182 -9.58 21.04 -2.13
CA GLU A 182 -9.56 21.21 -3.60
C GLU A 182 -10.68 20.37 -4.27
N PRO A 183 -11.19 20.79 -5.45
CA PRO A 183 -12.16 20.01 -6.20
C PRO A 183 -11.54 18.74 -6.80
N PRO A 184 -12.29 17.62 -6.92
CA PRO A 184 -11.84 16.44 -7.64
C PRO A 184 -11.49 16.74 -9.10
N ARG A 185 -10.39 16.16 -9.59
CA ARG A 185 -9.86 16.40 -10.94
C ARG A 185 -9.97 15.14 -11.80
N GLN A 186 -10.42 15.27 -13.05
CA GLN A 186 -10.55 14.16 -14.01
C GLN A 186 -9.24 13.35 -14.12
N ARG A 187 -8.10 14.03 -14.06
CA ARG A 187 -6.78 13.40 -14.11
C ARG A 187 -6.52 12.36 -13.01
N ARG A 188 -7.21 12.44 -11.86
CA ARG A 188 -7.20 11.36 -10.86
C ARG A 188 -7.80 10.09 -11.43
N VAL A 189 -8.97 10.17 -12.05
CA VAL A 189 -9.68 9.01 -12.64
C VAL A 189 -8.85 8.40 -13.78
N ASP A 190 -8.22 9.26 -14.59
CA ASP A 190 -7.33 8.84 -15.67
C ASP A 190 -6.11 8.08 -15.12
N LEU A 191 -5.39 8.66 -14.14
CA LEU A 191 -4.20 8.05 -13.55
C LEU A 191 -4.51 6.83 -12.63
N VAL A 192 -5.68 6.75 -12.00
CA VAL A 192 -6.16 5.54 -11.31
C VAL A 192 -6.38 4.42 -12.32
N THR A 193 -7.01 4.72 -13.46
CA THR A 193 -7.20 3.74 -14.54
C THR A 193 -5.85 3.29 -15.14
N GLN A 194 -4.88 4.19 -15.21
CA GLN A 194 -3.52 3.89 -15.63
C GLN A 194 -2.75 3.03 -14.62
N ALA A 195 -2.92 3.26 -13.32
CA ALA A 195 -2.37 2.42 -12.25
C ALA A 195 -2.97 0.99 -12.25
N TYR A 196 -4.23 0.82 -12.68
CA TYR A 196 -4.78 -0.51 -12.97
C TYR A 196 -4.16 -1.14 -14.21
N ASP A 197 -3.92 -0.39 -15.29
CA ASP A 197 -3.23 -0.93 -16.47
C ASP A 197 -1.78 -1.34 -16.15
N HIS A 198 -1.08 -0.64 -15.26
CA HIS A 198 0.24 -1.05 -14.76
C HIS A 198 0.21 -2.43 -14.07
N MET A 199 -0.83 -2.72 -13.28
CA MET A 199 -1.05 -4.05 -12.71
C MET A 199 -1.33 -5.12 -13.78
N ASP A 200 -2.04 -4.77 -14.86
CA ASP A 200 -2.26 -5.68 -15.98
C ASP A 200 -1.01 -5.85 -16.88
N GLN A 201 -0.16 -4.84 -17.03
CA GLN A 201 1.15 -4.97 -17.68
C GLN A 201 2.04 -5.99 -16.97
N TRP A 202 2.12 -5.92 -15.64
CA TRP A 202 2.93 -6.85 -14.86
C TRP A 202 2.35 -8.26 -14.76
N PHE A 203 1.03 -8.40 -14.55
CA PHE A 203 0.41 -9.67 -14.11
C PHE A 203 -0.62 -10.27 -15.07
N VAL A 204 -0.92 -9.62 -16.21
CA VAL A 204 -1.77 -10.18 -17.27
C VAL A 204 -0.99 -10.29 -18.58
N ARG A 205 -0.40 -9.19 -19.04
CA ARG A 205 0.37 -9.11 -20.30
C ARG A 205 1.83 -9.55 -20.14
N PHE A 206 2.33 -9.58 -18.90
CA PHE A 206 3.74 -9.85 -18.56
C PHE A 206 4.68 -9.07 -19.50
N ALA A 207 4.40 -7.79 -19.70
CA ALA A 207 5.03 -6.97 -20.73
C ALA A 207 6.40 -6.40 -20.27
N TRP A 208 7.13 -7.21 -19.50
CA TRP A 208 8.45 -6.94 -18.94
C TRP A 208 9.40 -8.11 -19.27
N PRO A 209 10.72 -7.87 -19.43
CA PRO A 209 11.63 -8.88 -19.94
C PRO A 209 11.72 -10.10 -19.02
N GLY A 210 11.52 -11.31 -19.56
CA GLY A 210 11.69 -12.55 -18.81
C GLY A 210 11.09 -13.78 -19.51
N PRO A 211 11.27 -14.99 -18.95
CA PRO A 211 10.73 -16.23 -19.53
C PRO A 211 9.19 -16.34 -19.46
N TRP A 212 8.50 -15.29 -18.99
CA TRP A 212 7.06 -15.17 -18.86
C TRP A 212 6.44 -14.19 -19.86
N GLU A 213 7.27 -13.49 -20.65
CA GLU A 213 6.87 -12.36 -21.50
C GLU A 213 5.86 -12.78 -22.59
N GLN A 214 4.72 -12.08 -22.68
CA GLN A 214 3.66 -12.37 -23.67
C GLN A 214 3.49 -11.29 -24.75
N ASN A 215 3.97 -10.07 -24.49
CA ASN A 215 3.91 -8.93 -25.40
C ASN A 215 5.24 -8.15 -25.31
N PRO A 216 5.93 -7.84 -26.43
CA PRO A 216 7.23 -7.17 -26.41
C PRO A 216 7.25 -5.89 -25.56
N VAL A 217 8.00 -5.95 -24.45
CA VAL A 217 8.44 -4.87 -23.54
C VAL A 217 7.62 -3.57 -23.62
N GLU A 218 6.47 -3.53 -22.94
CA GLU A 218 5.77 -2.27 -22.63
C GLU A 218 6.41 -1.54 -21.43
N THR A 219 7.07 -2.31 -20.54
CA THR A 219 7.75 -1.85 -19.33
C THR A 219 9.07 -2.59 -19.19
N ASN A 220 10.14 -1.91 -18.80
CA ASN A 220 11.49 -2.48 -18.80
C ASN A 220 11.75 -3.43 -17.63
N ARG A 221 10.90 -3.41 -16.59
CA ARG A 221 11.06 -4.25 -15.38
C ARG A 221 9.75 -4.55 -14.64
N LEU A 222 9.83 -5.52 -13.73
CA LEU A 222 8.96 -5.63 -12.56
C LEU A 222 9.80 -5.32 -11.30
N ALA A 223 9.20 -4.65 -10.32
CA ALA A 223 9.82 -4.40 -9.02
C ALA A 223 8.76 -4.56 -7.90
N PRO A 224 8.86 -5.56 -6.99
CA PRO A 224 7.82 -5.86 -6.00
C PRO A 224 7.43 -4.67 -5.12
N PHE A 225 8.39 -3.80 -4.79
CA PHE A 225 8.11 -2.59 -4.02
C PHE A 225 7.29 -1.55 -4.80
N MET A 226 7.47 -1.43 -6.13
CA MET A 226 6.66 -0.55 -6.97
C MET A 226 5.22 -1.05 -7.05
N VAL A 227 5.01 -2.38 -7.09
CA VAL A 227 3.69 -3.00 -6.95
C VAL A 227 3.06 -2.60 -5.60
N GLY A 228 3.86 -2.57 -4.53
CA GLY A 228 3.51 -2.03 -3.22
C GLY A 228 3.00 -0.58 -3.27
N LEU A 229 3.76 0.33 -3.86
CA LEU A 229 3.38 1.75 -3.99
C LEU A 229 2.11 1.94 -4.84
N THR A 230 1.98 1.19 -5.94
CA THR A 230 0.78 1.21 -6.80
C THR A 230 -0.43 0.64 -6.06
N ALA A 231 -0.27 -0.44 -5.29
CA ALA A 231 -1.33 -0.98 -4.46
C ALA A 231 -1.77 0.00 -3.35
N HIS A 232 -0.85 0.72 -2.71
CA HIS A 232 -1.21 1.76 -1.74
C HIS A 232 -2.12 2.81 -2.36
N THR A 233 -1.79 3.35 -3.53
CA THR A 233 -2.64 4.37 -4.15
C THR A 233 -4.01 3.84 -4.55
N LEU A 234 -4.09 2.60 -5.05
CA LEU A 234 -5.35 1.99 -5.47
C LEU A 234 -6.25 1.67 -4.26
N ILE A 235 -5.66 1.28 -3.11
CA ILE A 235 -6.41 1.15 -1.84
C ILE A 235 -6.93 2.52 -1.37
N ARG A 236 -6.13 3.59 -1.45
CA ARG A 236 -6.56 4.94 -1.04
C ARG A 236 -7.65 5.54 -1.92
N ASP A 237 -7.66 5.21 -3.21
CA ASP A 237 -8.79 5.55 -4.08
C ASP A 237 -10.03 4.74 -3.72
N TRP A 238 -9.89 3.41 -3.59
CA TRP A 238 -10.98 2.49 -3.25
C TRP A 238 -11.67 2.79 -1.92
N GLU A 239 -10.93 3.25 -0.91
CA GLU A 239 -11.51 3.73 0.36
C GLU A 239 -12.50 4.90 0.19
N GLN A 240 -12.49 5.58 -0.97
CA GLN A 240 -13.43 6.63 -1.34
C GLN A 240 -14.41 6.21 -2.46
N THR A 241 -13.98 5.36 -3.39
CA THR A 241 -14.74 5.03 -4.62
C THR A 241 -15.41 3.66 -4.62
N GLY A 242 -14.94 2.72 -3.80
CA GLY A 242 -15.41 1.33 -3.78
C GLY A 242 -15.10 0.53 -5.04
N ASP A 243 -14.15 0.96 -5.88
CA ASP A 243 -13.87 0.39 -7.21
C ASP A 243 -13.75 -1.15 -7.21
N PRO A 244 -14.65 -1.89 -7.89
CA PRO A 244 -14.65 -3.35 -7.88
C PRO A 244 -13.41 -3.98 -8.55
N ARG A 245 -12.58 -3.21 -9.27
CA ARG A 245 -11.32 -3.66 -9.86
C ARG A 245 -10.25 -3.99 -8.81
N LEU A 246 -10.32 -3.41 -7.60
CA LEU A 246 -9.22 -3.51 -6.63
C LEU A 246 -8.92 -4.95 -6.18
N ILE A 247 -9.93 -5.66 -5.64
CA ILE A 247 -9.70 -6.97 -5.02
C ILE A 247 -9.18 -8.01 -6.04
N PRO A 248 -9.73 -8.12 -7.27
CA PRO A 248 -9.15 -9.00 -8.29
C PRO A 248 -7.70 -8.64 -8.67
N ALA A 249 -7.38 -7.35 -8.82
CA ALA A 249 -6.04 -6.90 -9.17
C ALA A 249 -5.01 -7.20 -8.05
N LEU A 250 -5.34 -6.85 -6.80
CA LEU A 250 -4.46 -7.09 -5.65
C LEU A 250 -4.24 -8.59 -5.39
N ARG A 251 -5.27 -9.44 -5.52
CA ARG A 251 -5.10 -10.89 -5.43
C ARG A 251 -4.10 -11.40 -6.47
N ARG A 252 -4.29 -11.03 -7.74
CA ARG A 252 -3.40 -11.43 -8.85
C ARG A 252 -1.95 -11.05 -8.60
N ALA A 253 -1.73 -9.82 -8.13
CA ALA A 253 -0.41 -9.32 -7.75
C ALA A 253 0.19 -10.09 -6.55
N ALA A 254 -0.56 -10.26 -5.45
CA ALA A 254 -0.08 -10.91 -4.24
C ALA A 254 0.21 -12.40 -4.42
N ASP A 255 -0.66 -13.14 -5.11
CA ASP A 255 -0.44 -14.56 -5.39
C ASP A 255 0.74 -14.79 -6.35
N TRP A 256 0.95 -13.90 -7.35
CA TRP A 256 2.13 -13.98 -8.22
C TRP A 256 3.42 -13.62 -7.48
N LEU A 257 3.44 -12.51 -6.71
CA LEU A 257 4.60 -12.08 -5.93
C LEU A 257 5.02 -13.14 -4.90
N TRP A 258 4.07 -13.76 -4.20
CA TRP A 258 4.40 -14.86 -3.28
C TRP A 258 5.02 -16.06 -4.00
N SER A 259 4.56 -16.37 -5.21
CA SER A 259 4.99 -17.57 -5.94
C SER A 259 6.30 -17.39 -6.71
N ASN A 260 6.69 -16.16 -7.04
CA ASN A 260 7.81 -15.86 -7.97
C ASN A 260 8.80 -14.78 -7.49
N ALA A 261 8.41 -13.96 -6.50
CA ALA A 261 9.25 -12.87 -5.97
C ALA A 261 9.76 -13.11 -4.55
N TRP A 262 9.05 -13.91 -3.74
CA TRP A 262 9.47 -14.26 -2.38
C TRP A 262 10.68 -15.22 -2.39
N ILE A 263 11.69 -14.92 -1.58
CA ILE A 263 12.89 -15.73 -1.37
C ILE A 263 12.86 -16.27 0.07
N PRO A 264 12.37 -17.51 0.30
CA PRO A 264 12.14 -18.02 1.66
C PRO A 264 13.40 -18.09 2.53
N SER A 265 14.58 -18.27 1.94
CA SER A 265 15.86 -18.34 2.66
C SER A 265 16.44 -16.97 3.06
N ALA A 266 15.91 -15.88 2.52
CA ALA A 266 16.25 -14.51 2.88
C ALA A 266 15.10 -13.77 3.62
N GLU A 267 13.92 -14.39 3.63
CA GLU A 267 12.66 -13.84 4.15
C GLU A 267 12.35 -12.44 3.56
N ALA A 268 12.58 -12.29 2.26
CA ALA A 268 12.35 -11.05 1.53
C ALA A 268 11.94 -11.28 0.08
N MET A 269 11.33 -10.26 -0.52
CA MET A 269 11.18 -10.17 -1.97
C MET A 269 12.52 -9.79 -2.64
N TRP A 270 12.73 -10.12 -3.92
CA TRP A 270 13.81 -9.49 -4.70
C TRP A 270 13.51 -8.01 -5.02
N TYR A 271 14.56 -7.23 -5.33
CA TYR A 271 14.46 -5.78 -5.58
C TYR A 271 13.74 -5.46 -6.90
N GLU A 272 14.28 -5.94 -8.02
CA GLU A 272 13.73 -5.86 -9.38
C GLU A 272 14.13 -7.04 -10.29
N PHE A 273 13.44 -7.17 -11.44
CA PHE A 273 13.74 -8.11 -12.53
C PHE A 273 13.49 -7.40 -13.88
N PRO A 274 14.41 -7.49 -14.86
CA PRO A 274 15.74 -8.09 -14.74
C PRO A 274 16.63 -7.26 -13.79
N ASP A 275 17.59 -7.92 -13.13
CA ASP A 275 18.67 -7.22 -12.44
C ASP A 275 19.46 -6.37 -13.45
N GLN A 276 19.54 -5.06 -13.22
CA GLN A 276 20.17 -4.10 -14.14
C GLN A 276 21.70 -4.22 -14.15
N GLU A 277 22.31 -4.89 -13.16
CA GLU A 277 23.75 -5.17 -13.12
C GLU A 277 24.13 -6.50 -13.81
N GLN A 278 23.14 -7.30 -14.23
CA GLN A 278 23.35 -8.63 -14.80
C GLN A 278 22.89 -8.74 -16.27
N LEU A 279 23.26 -9.84 -16.92
CA LEU A 279 22.67 -10.22 -18.21
C LEU A 279 21.20 -10.62 -18.01
N CYS A 280 20.39 -10.41 -19.04
CA CYS A 280 18.93 -10.48 -18.98
C CYS A 280 18.37 -11.81 -18.41
N CYS A 281 17.16 -11.73 -17.86
CA CYS A 281 16.38 -12.84 -17.30
C CYS A 281 16.86 -13.41 -15.95
N GLN A 282 17.57 -12.62 -15.14
CA GLN A 282 17.89 -12.95 -13.75
C GLN A 282 17.19 -11.98 -12.78
N ALA A 283 16.73 -12.50 -11.64
CA ALA A 283 16.25 -11.69 -10.53
C ALA A 283 17.43 -11.11 -9.74
N SER A 284 17.26 -9.90 -9.25
CA SER A 284 18.22 -9.25 -8.35
C SER A 284 18.22 -9.86 -6.94
N GLY A 285 19.12 -9.37 -6.09
CA GLY A 285 19.22 -9.76 -4.69
C GLY A 285 17.94 -9.49 -3.86
N ALA A 286 17.88 -10.16 -2.71
CA ALA A 286 16.83 -9.98 -1.71
C ALA A 286 16.86 -8.58 -1.07
N ALA A 287 15.71 -7.93 -0.92
CA ALA A 287 15.57 -6.54 -0.45
C ALA A 287 14.63 -6.42 0.77
N PRO A 288 15.06 -6.88 1.97
CA PRO A 288 14.22 -6.89 3.17
C PRO A 288 13.75 -5.50 3.60
N ASP A 289 14.52 -4.44 3.34
CA ASP A 289 14.15 -3.04 3.60
C ASP A 289 12.77 -2.68 3.03
N LEU A 290 12.44 -3.27 1.87
CA LEU A 290 11.25 -2.96 1.09
C LEU A 290 10.06 -3.90 1.36
N ASN A 291 10.23 -4.94 2.18
CA ASN A 291 9.16 -5.86 2.52
C ASN A 291 7.94 -5.13 3.12
N LEU A 292 8.15 -4.10 3.93
CA LEU A 292 7.05 -3.35 4.55
C LEU A 292 6.35 -2.37 3.61
N LEU A 293 6.91 -2.13 2.40
CA LEU A 293 6.16 -1.52 1.31
C LEU A 293 5.18 -2.50 0.64
N ILE A 294 5.28 -3.80 0.93
CA ILE A 294 4.57 -4.89 0.22
C ILE A 294 3.59 -5.62 1.16
N ALA A 295 3.99 -5.87 2.41
CA ALA A 295 3.17 -6.55 3.42
C ALA A 295 1.74 -5.97 3.58
N PRO A 296 1.50 -4.64 3.54
CA PRO A 296 0.14 -4.09 3.68
C PRO A 296 -0.88 -4.61 2.65
N ILE A 297 -0.46 -4.98 1.43
CA ILE A 297 -1.34 -5.63 0.44
C ILE A 297 -1.98 -6.90 1.02
N TYR A 298 -1.18 -7.69 1.73
CA TYR A 298 -1.58 -8.98 2.27
C TYR A 298 -2.50 -8.84 3.49
N ALA A 299 -2.22 -7.88 4.38
CA ALA A 299 -3.15 -7.56 5.48
C ALA A 299 -4.48 -6.99 4.97
N PHE A 300 -4.44 -6.14 3.94
CA PHE A 300 -5.66 -5.64 3.28
C PHE A 300 -6.47 -6.79 2.67
N LEU A 301 -5.85 -7.63 1.84
CA LEU A 301 -6.51 -8.79 1.24
C LEU A 301 -7.10 -9.74 2.28
N TYR A 302 -6.38 -10.04 3.36
CA TYR A 302 -6.91 -10.83 4.47
C TYR A 302 -8.15 -10.17 5.08
N ARG A 303 -8.09 -8.89 5.42
CA ARG A 303 -9.21 -8.13 6.02
C ARG A 303 -10.46 -8.10 5.11
N GLN A 304 -10.29 -8.06 3.79
CA GLN A 304 -11.40 -8.02 2.82
C GLN A 304 -11.94 -9.41 2.43
N THR A 305 -11.26 -10.52 2.76
CA THR A 305 -11.59 -11.87 2.24
C THR A 305 -11.69 -12.96 3.29
N GLY A 306 -11.09 -12.78 4.47
CA GLY A 306 -10.93 -13.83 5.49
C GLY A 306 -9.94 -14.94 5.13
N GLU A 307 -9.28 -14.88 3.97
CA GLU A 307 -8.38 -15.94 3.52
C GLU A 307 -7.04 -15.91 4.25
N MET A 308 -6.89 -16.83 5.21
CA MET A 308 -5.69 -16.98 6.06
C MET A 308 -4.38 -17.04 5.26
N GLN A 309 -4.38 -17.48 4.00
CA GLN A 309 -3.19 -17.46 3.17
C GLN A 309 -2.59 -16.05 3.01
N TYR A 310 -3.41 -14.99 2.95
CA TYR A 310 -2.88 -13.63 2.88
C TYR A 310 -2.38 -13.16 4.24
N ARG A 311 -3.03 -13.53 5.36
CA ARG A 311 -2.49 -13.30 6.71
C ARG A 311 -1.10 -13.93 6.86
N ASP A 312 -1.01 -15.25 6.67
CA ASP A 312 0.19 -16.03 6.97
C ASP A 312 1.38 -15.63 6.09
N ARG A 313 1.14 -15.24 4.84
CA ARG A 313 2.16 -14.69 3.93
C ARG A 313 2.55 -13.26 4.31
N GLY A 314 1.57 -12.41 4.63
CA GLY A 314 1.81 -11.04 5.08
C GLY A 314 2.62 -11.00 6.37
N ASP A 315 2.32 -11.88 7.32
CA ASP A 315 3.01 -12.01 8.61
C ASP A 315 4.48 -12.42 8.40
N GLN A 316 4.76 -13.31 7.43
CA GLN A 316 6.14 -13.67 7.04
C GLN A 316 6.90 -12.49 6.38
N ILE A 317 6.28 -11.79 5.43
CA ILE A 317 6.89 -10.62 4.77
C ILE A 317 7.16 -9.51 5.81
N PHE A 318 6.22 -9.27 6.71
CA PHE A 318 6.36 -8.32 7.81
C PHE A 318 7.54 -8.71 8.73
N ALA A 319 7.55 -9.93 9.25
CA ALA A 319 8.61 -10.40 10.14
C ALA A 319 10.00 -10.33 9.50
N GLY A 320 10.13 -10.71 8.23
CA GLY A 320 11.40 -10.58 7.48
C GLY A 320 11.83 -9.11 7.31
N GLY A 321 10.87 -8.21 7.03
CA GLY A 321 11.12 -6.77 6.90
C GLY A 321 11.48 -6.06 8.20
N VAL A 322 11.16 -6.65 9.34
CA VAL A 322 11.51 -6.18 10.69
C VAL A 322 12.84 -6.80 11.16
N ARG A 323 13.06 -8.08 10.84
CA ARG A 323 14.28 -8.81 11.23
C ARG A 323 15.53 -8.47 10.44
N ASN A 324 15.39 -8.27 9.12
CA ASN A 324 16.52 -8.28 8.19
C ASN A 324 16.80 -6.90 7.55
N ALA A 325 15.96 -5.88 7.78
CA ALA A 325 16.16 -4.55 7.21
C ALA A 325 17.28 -3.73 7.88
N TRP A 326 17.99 -2.93 7.08
CA TRP A 326 19.02 -1.99 7.54
C TRP A 326 18.42 -0.59 7.74
N LEU A 327 17.84 -0.36 8.92
CA LEU A 327 17.23 0.93 9.30
C LEU A 327 18.25 2.04 9.60
N GLY A 328 19.55 1.83 9.32
CA GLY A 328 20.64 2.76 9.60
C GLY A 328 20.70 3.97 8.66
N GLY A 329 20.03 3.92 7.51
CA GLY A 329 19.80 5.07 6.64
C GLY A 329 18.36 5.59 6.78
N ALA A 330 18.17 6.90 6.71
CA ALA A 330 16.86 7.54 6.83
C ALA A 330 15.87 7.00 5.78
N LYS A 331 16.24 7.03 4.49
CA LYS A 331 15.53 6.35 3.39
C LYS A 331 15.02 4.95 3.76
N GLN A 332 15.88 4.04 4.24
CA GLN A 332 15.49 2.67 4.54
C GLN A 332 14.54 2.58 5.74
N PHE A 333 14.73 3.44 6.76
CA PHE A 333 13.77 3.61 7.84
C PHE A 333 12.42 4.12 7.31
N ASP A 334 12.40 5.19 6.54
CA ASP A 334 11.18 5.78 6.01
C ASP A 334 10.44 4.82 5.06
N GLN A 335 11.16 4.05 4.23
CA GLN A 335 10.60 2.94 3.43
C GLN A 335 9.92 1.86 4.30
N ASN A 336 10.53 1.50 5.43
CA ASN A 336 10.01 0.48 6.35
C ASN A 336 8.74 0.98 7.08
N TYR A 337 8.72 2.27 7.46
CA TYR A 337 7.64 2.89 8.23
C TYR A 337 6.59 3.65 7.39
N TRP A 338 6.77 3.77 6.06
CA TRP A 338 5.88 4.55 5.18
C TRP A 338 4.41 4.17 5.32
N TRP A 339 4.10 2.87 5.28
CA TRP A 339 2.72 2.37 5.45
C TRP A 339 2.60 1.05 6.23
N SER A 340 3.62 0.66 7.00
CA SER A 340 3.52 -0.51 7.91
C SER A 340 2.47 -0.31 9.02
N PHE A 341 2.16 0.94 9.38
CA PHE A 341 1.03 1.26 10.27
C PHE A 341 -0.32 0.75 9.73
N ASP A 342 -0.51 0.73 8.39
CA ASP A 342 -1.70 0.12 7.78
C ASP A 342 -1.72 -1.40 7.95
N TYR A 343 -0.55 -2.05 7.82
CA TYR A 343 -0.42 -3.48 8.08
C TYR A 343 -0.84 -3.83 9.52
N VAL A 344 -0.27 -3.12 10.51
CA VAL A 344 -0.56 -3.33 11.93
C VAL A 344 -2.05 -3.08 12.22
N ARG A 345 -2.59 -1.95 11.75
CA ARG A 345 -4.02 -1.61 11.88
C ARG A 345 -4.93 -2.67 11.27
N TRP A 346 -4.67 -3.11 10.03
CA TRP A 346 -5.51 -4.10 9.35
C TRP A 346 -5.39 -5.51 9.92
N ARG A 347 -4.28 -5.85 10.59
CA ARG A 347 -4.08 -7.12 11.29
C ARG A 347 -4.72 -7.17 12.67
N LEU A 348 -4.73 -6.07 13.42
CA LEU A 348 -5.29 -6.02 14.79
C LEU A 348 -6.82 -5.88 14.82
N GLY A 349 -7.42 -5.21 13.82
CA GLY A 349 -8.86 -5.00 13.73
C GLY A 349 -9.27 -3.54 13.47
N PRO A 350 -10.58 -3.26 13.35
CA PRO A 350 -11.12 -1.90 13.33
C PRO A 350 -11.00 -1.21 14.70
#